data_AF-A0A818DPN9-F1
#
_entry.id   AF-A0A818DPN9-F1
#
_cell.length_a   1.000
_cell.length_b   1.000
_cell.length_c   1.000
_cell.angle_alpha   90.00
_cell.angle_beta   90.00
_cell.angle_gamma   90.00
#
_symmetry.space_group_name_H-M   'P 1'
#
loop_
_entity.id
_entity.type
_entity.pdbx_description
1 polymer ?
#
loop_
_entity_poly.entity_id
_entity_poly.type
_entity_poly.pdbx_seq_one_letter_code
_entity_poly.pdbx_strand_id
1 'polypeptide(L)'
;MTSSSFITQFWQDNRLSWTPNSSNYTIEVVMLPVKSIWTPDTFIINSADASGYLTVSDYSFASVYYTGDVCLMLPALTVRTRCNFNVRKFPFDKQMCSINLTSWSHGANKIKYAENRILIIDISEYSEHPLWKLYKTDLDVLQAEDTIPFEDTYNTIISIQLYLQRKPLFFMFNGIFACLILNCVTL
;
A
#
# COMPACT_ATOMS: atom_id res chain seq x y z
N MET A 1 0.54 -12.28 1.68
CA MET A 1 0.22 -11.43 2.84
C MET A 1 -1.07 -10.70 2.52
N THR A 2 -2.00 -10.63 3.47
CA THR A 2 -3.22 -9.82 3.33
C THR A 2 -3.15 -8.71 4.37
N SER A 3 -3.36 -7.47 3.96
CA SER A 3 -3.40 -6.31 4.84
C SER A 3 -4.54 -5.39 4.45
N SER A 4 -5.19 -4.79 5.44
CA SER A 4 -6.23 -3.79 5.24
C SER A 4 -5.71 -2.45 5.75
N SER A 5 -5.78 -1.41 4.92
CA SER A 5 -5.22 -0.10 5.21
C SER A 5 -6.02 1.02 4.55
N PHE A 6 -5.83 2.23 5.05
CA PHE A 6 -6.25 3.45 4.37
C PHE A 6 -5.12 3.91 3.45
N ILE A 7 -5.43 4.22 2.19
CA ILE A 7 -4.47 4.83 1.27
C ILE A 7 -4.99 6.19 0.86
N THR A 8 -4.20 7.23 1.08
CA THR A 8 -4.51 8.58 0.62
C THR A 8 -3.57 8.95 -0.51
N GLN A 9 -4.14 9.27 -1.66
CA GLN A 9 -3.42 9.75 -2.83
C GLN A 9 -3.62 11.24 -2.96
N PHE A 10 -2.52 11.96 -3.21
CA PHE A 10 -2.56 13.37 -3.47
C PHE A 10 -1.85 13.69 -4.78
N TRP A 11 -2.48 14.52 -5.60
CA TRP A 11 -1.89 15.05 -6.82
C TRP A 11 -2.43 16.45 -7.08
N GLN A 12 -1.89 17.13 -8.09
CA GLN A 12 -2.35 18.44 -8.52
C GLN A 12 -2.84 18.36 -9.96
N ASP A 13 -4.03 18.88 -10.23
CA ASP A 13 -4.61 19.00 -11.57
C ASP A 13 -5.03 20.46 -11.83
N ASN A 14 -4.21 21.17 -12.61
CA ASN A 14 -4.42 22.59 -12.90
C ASN A 14 -5.73 22.85 -13.65
N ARG A 15 -6.30 21.86 -14.35
CA ARG A 15 -7.58 21.99 -15.07
C ARG A 15 -8.76 22.09 -14.11
N LEU A 16 -8.60 21.64 -12.87
CA LEU A 16 -9.60 21.70 -11.81
C LEU A 16 -9.41 22.91 -10.88
N SER A 17 -8.54 23.87 -11.24
CA SER A 17 -8.36 25.09 -10.45
C SER A 17 -9.43 26.15 -10.75
N TRP A 18 -9.82 26.94 -9.75
CA TRP A 18 -10.75 28.06 -9.91
C TRP A 18 -10.41 29.21 -8.97
N THR A 19 -10.91 30.40 -9.26
CA THR A 19 -10.80 31.55 -8.34
C THR A 19 -11.93 31.49 -7.32
N PRO A 20 -11.64 31.36 -6.00
CA PRO A 20 -12.68 31.11 -5.00
C PRO A 20 -13.68 32.27 -4.85
N ASN A 21 -13.31 33.50 -5.24
CA ASN A 21 -14.12 34.71 -5.09
C ASN A 21 -14.75 35.23 -6.39
N SER A 22 -14.90 34.40 -7.42
CA SER A 22 -15.54 34.83 -8.68
C SER A 22 -17.06 34.98 -8.59
N SER A 23 -17.67 34.51 -7.50
CA SER A 23 -19.12 34.54 -7.23
C SER A 23 -19.43 35.13 -5.85
N ASN A 24 -20.71 35.43 -5.55
CA ASN A 24 -21.20 35.83 -4.21
C ASN A 24 -20.93 34.80 -3.09
N TYR A 25 -20.29 33.68 -3.41
CA TYR A 25 -19.92 32.59 -2.50
C TYR A 25 -18.44 32.28 -2.68
N THR A 26 -17.75 32.07 -1.56
CA THR A 26 -16.37 31.58 -1.51
C THR A 26 -16.38 30.06 -1.42
N ILE A 27 -15.98 29.39 -2.51
CA ILE A 27 -15.87 27.93 -2.57
C ILE A 27 -14.39 27.56 -2.61
N GLU A 28 -13.87 26.95 -1.54
CA GLU A 28 -12.46 26.55 -1.46
C GLU A 28 -12.24 25.07 -1.79
N VAL A 29 -13.26 24.23 -1.57
CA VAL A 29 -13.19 22.78 -1.78
C VAL A 29 -14.52 22.27 -2.34
N VAL A 30 -14.43 21.33 -3.28
CA VAL A 30 -15.58 20.59 -3.83
C VAL A 30 -15.30 19.09 -3.79
N MET A 31 -16.35 18.29 -3.62
CA MET A 31 -16.26 16.83 -3.70
C MET A 31 -16.71 16.39 -5.09
N LEU A 32 -15.80 15.85 -5.89
CA LEU A 32 -16.11 15.35 -7.23
C LEU A 32 -16.10 13.81 -7.26
N PRO A 33 -17.05 13.17 -7.96
CA PRO A 33 -16.98 11.73 -8.20
C PRO A 33 -15.67 11.37 -8.90
N VAL A 34 -14.98 10.34 -8.44
CA VAL A 34 -13.69 9.91 -9.01
C VAL A 34 -13.80 9.63 -10.50
N LYS A 35 -14.91 9.04 -10.96
CA LYS A 35 -15.18 8.77 -12.39
C LYS A 35 -15.23 10.01 -13.29
N SER A 36 -15.37 11.22 -12.72
CA SER A 36 -15.48 12.47 -13.46
C SER A 36 -14.15 13.23 -13.58
N ILE A 37 -13.12 12.77 -12.88
CA ILE A 37 -11.79 13.39 -12.86
C ILE A 37 -10.74 12.35 -13.27
N TRP A 38 -9.60 12.83 -13.72
CA TRP A 38 -8.46 11.94 -13.93
C TRP A 38 -7.92 11.45 -12.58
N THR A 39 -7.60 10.16 -12.50
CA THR A 39 -6.94 9.54 -11.34
C THR A 39 -5.70 8.78 -11.78
N PRO A 40 -4.62 8.78 -10.97
CA PRO A 40 -3.43 8.02 -11.27
C PRO A 40 -3.73 6.52 -11.23
N ASP A 41 -3.15 5.79 -12.18
CA ASP A 41 -3.30 4.35 -12.39
C ASP A 41 -2.38 3.53 -11.45
N THR A 42 -2.45 3.85 -10.16
CA THR A 42 -1.63 3.20 -9.13
C THR A 42 -1.94 1.71 -9.03
N PHE A 43 -0.89 0.90 -9.14
CA PHE A 43 -0.92 -0.56 -9.29
C PHE A 43 0.04 -1.23 -8.31
N ILE A 44 -0.33 -2.41 -7.82
CA ILE A 44 0.49 -3.23 -6.92
C ILE A 44 1.22 -4.30 -7.72
N ILE A 45 2.52 -4.11 -7.96
CA ILE A 45 3.33 -5.00 -8.81
C ILE A 45 3.36 -6.43 -8.27
N ASN A 46 3.52 -6.56 -6.95
CA ASN A 46 3.57 -7.85 -6.28
C ASN A 46 2.19 -8.31 -5.79
N SER A 47 1.10 -7.92 -6.47
CA SER A 47 -0.25 -8.38 -6.15
C SER A 47 -0.37 -9.90 -6.26
N ALA A 48 -1.11 -10.49 -5.31
CA ALA A 48 -1.59 -11.87 -5.38
C ALA A 48 -3.00 -11.97 -5.98
N ASP A 49 -3.75 -10.86 -6.03
CA ASP A 49 -5.06 -10.78 -6.70
C ASP A 49 -4.87 -10.50 -8.20
N ALA A 50 -5.82 -10.98 -9.02
CA ALA A 50 -5.72 -10.92 -10.48
C ALA A 50 -5.77 -9.50 -11.06
N SER A 51 -6.45 -8.56 -10.41
CA SER A 51 -6.55 -7.18 -10.89
C SER A 51 -5.26 -6.40 -10.65
N GLY A 52 -4.66 -6.49 -9.46
CA GLY A 52 -3.48 -5.72 -9.04
C GLY A 52 -3.67 -4.21 -8.90
N TYR A 53 -4.69 -3.64 -9.54
CA TYR A 53 -5.12 -2.25 -9.35
C TYR A 53 -5.65 -2.01 -7.94
N LEU A 54 -5.43 -0.80 -7.42
CA LEU A 54 -6.15 -0.35 -6.23
C LEU A 54 -7.65 -0.31 -6.55
N THR A 55 -8.46 -1.08 -5.83
CA THR A 55 -9.91 -1.07 -6.01
C THR A 55 -10.46 0.28 -5.57
N VAL A 56 -10.76 1.15 -6.53
CA VAL A 56 -11.48 2.40 -6.31
C VAL A 56 -12.95 2.16 -6.69
N SER A 57 -13.86 2.48 -5.77
CA SER A 57 -15.29 2.36 -6.05
C SER A 57 -15.73 3.46 -7.01
N ASP A 58 -16.63 3.15 -7.95
CA ASP A 58 -17.25 4.16 -8.82
C ASP A 58 -18.05 5.22 -8.04
N TYR A 59 -18.37 4.93 -6.77
CA TYR A 59 -19.04 5.83 -5.83
C TYR A 59 -18.06 6.60 -4.94
N SER A 60 -16.75 6.44 -5.12
CA SER A 60 -15.75 7.22 -4.40
C SER A 60 -15.75 8.67 -4.88
N PHE A 61 -15.52 9.59 -3.94
CA PHE A 61 -15.36 11.01 -4.19
C PHE A 61 -13.94 11.44 -3.80
N ALA A 62 -13.40 12.41 -4.53
CA ALA A 62 -12.15 13.08 -4.19
C ALA A 62 -12.45 14.51 -3.76
N SER A 63 -11.72 15.00 -2.76
CA SER A 63 -11.71 16.41 -2.38
C SER A 63 -10.82 17.16 -3.34
N VAL A 64 -11.37 18.14 -4.04
CA VAL A 64 -10.66 19.01 -4.97
C VAL A 64 -10.65 20.41 -4.39
N TYR A 65 -9.47 21.00 -4.25
CA TYR A 65 -9.26 22.35 -3.74
C TYR A 65 -9.16 23.35 -4.88
N TYR A 66 -9.48 24.63 -4.60
CA TYR A 66 -9.45 25.70 -5.60
C TYR A 66 -8.08 25.89 -6.26
N THR A 67 -6.99 25.47 -5.59
CA THR A 67 -5.61 25.46 -6.10
C THR A 67 -5.37 24.39 -7.18
N GLY A 68 -6.32 23.49 -7.40
CA GLY A 68 -6.17 22.29 -8.22
C GLY A 68 -5.58 21.10 -7.46
N ASP A 69 -5.29 21.22 -6.15
CA ASP A 69 -4.90 20.06 -5.35
C ASP A 69 -6.07 19.08 -5.22
N VAL A 70 -5.79 17.79 -5.39
CA VAL A 70 -6.77 16.72 -5.25
C VAL A 70 -6.31 15.72 -4.19
N CYS A 71 -7.24 15.35 -3.31
CA CYS A 71 -7.07 14.34 -2.28
C CYS A 71 -8.09 13.21 -2.51
N LEU A 72 -7.60 11.99 -2.74
CA LEU A 72 -8.41 10.78 -2.81
C LEU A 72 -8.04 9.87 -1.65
N MET A 73 -9.00 9.70 -0.74
CA MET A 73 -8.88 8.73 0.36
C MET A 73 -9.60 7.44 -0.03
N LEU A 74 -8.87 6.33 0.01
CA LEU A 74 -9.37 4.98 -0.23
C LEU A 74 -9.49 4.26 1.11
N PRO A 75 -10.70 4.22 1.71
CA PRO A 75 -10.89 3.58 3.00
C PRO A 75 -10.93 2.05 2.89
N ALA A 76 -10.44 1.38 3.95
CA ALA A 76 -10.55 -0.07 4.12
C ALA A 76 -10.05 -0.89 2.92
N LEU A 77 -9.02 -0.41 2.21
CA LEU A 77 -8.47 -1.11 1.07
C LEU A 77 -7.77 -2.39 1.56
N THR A 78 -8.29 -3.54 1.14
CA THR A 78 -7.67 -4.84 1.41
C THR A 78 -6.79 -5.22 0.23
N VAL A 79 -5.50 -5.33 0.49
CA VAL A 79 -4.50 -5.72 -0.50
C VAL A 79 -3.96 -7.09 -0.19
N ARG A 80 -3.82 -7.94 -1.21
CA ARG A 80 -3.10 -9.19 -1.11
C ARG A 80 -1.83 -9.12 -1.92
N THR A 81 -0.69 -9.32 -1.26
CA THR A 81 0.62 -9.31 -1.92
C THR A 81 1.34 -10.64 -1.79
N ARG A 82 2.12 -10.97 -2.81
CA ARG A 82 3.08 -12.06 -2.79
C ARG A 82 4.23 -11.67 -1.87
N CYS A 83 4.50 -12.52 -0.89
CA CYS A 83 5.61 -12.38 0.04
C CYS A 83 6.31 -13.74 0.16
N ASN A 84 7.63 -13.76 0.03
CA ASN A 84 8.40 -14.99 0.12
C ASN A 84 8.73 -15.29 1.60
N PHE A 85 8.22 -16.39 2.13
CA PHE A 85 8.40 -16.76 3.53
C PHE A 85 9.67 -17.58 3.74
N ASN A 86 10.51 -17.16 4.69
CA ASN A 86 11.63 -17.98 5.16
C ASN A 86 11.23 -18.75 6.41
N VAL A 87 10.99 -20.06 6.27
CA VAL A 87 10.52 -20.93 7.36
C VAL A 87 11.63 -21.69 8.08
N ARG A 88 12.91 -21.40 7.81
CA ARG A 88 14.06 -22.14 8.39
C ARG A 88 14.07 -22.14 9.93
N LYS A 89 13.54 -21.09 10.57
CA LYS A 89 13.50 -20.94 12.03
C LYS A 89 12.09 -21.04 12.61
N PHE A 90 11.15 -21.67 11.90
CA PHE A 90 9.80 -21.86 12.42
C PHE A 90 9.82 -22.56 13.79
N PRO A 91 9.04 -22.12 14.81
CA PRO A 91 8.04 -21.04 14.80
C PRO A 91 8.58 -19.65 15.26
N PHE A 92 9.90 -19.47 15.33
CA PHE A 92 10.59 -18.22 15.72
C PHE A 92 11.02 -17.38 14.52
N ASP A 93 10.38 -17.59 13.37
CA ASP A 93 10.71 -16.94 12.11
C ASP A 93 10.36 -15.45 12.10
N LYS A 94 11.17 -14.71 11.34
CA LYS A 94 10.94 -13.29 11.00
C LYS A 94 10.77 -13.19 9.49
N GLN A 95 9.85 -12.35 9.06
CA GLN A 95 9.48 -12.17 7.67
C GLN A 95 9.58 -10.68 7.32
N MET A 96 10.03 -10.41 6.12
CA MET A 96 10.04 -9.07 5.53
C MET A 96 9.16 -9.14 4.29
N CYS A 97 7.97 -8.56 4.38
CA CYS A 97 7.02 -8.50 3.27
C CYS A 97 6.95 -7.07 2.76
N SER A 98 6.78 -6.90 1.45
CA SER A 98 6.61 -5.58 0.86
C SER A 98 5.26 -5.43 0.16
N ILE A 99 4.83 -4.18 0.02
CA ILE A 99 3.74 -3.75 -0.87
C ILE A 99 4.39 -2.76 -1.83
N ASN A 100 4.48 -3.15 -3.11
CA ASN A 100 5.18 -2.37 -4.12
C ASN A 100 4.16 -1.67 -5.03
N LEU A 101 4.03 -0.36 -4.89
CA LEU A 101 3.13 0.49 -5.66
C LEU A 101 3.88 1.16 -6.81
N THR A 102 3.27 1.21 -7.99
CA THR A 102 3.80 1.94 -9.16
C THR A 102 2.66 2.39 -10.07
N SER A 103 2.95 3.09 -11.15
CA SER A 103 1.98 3.35 -12.22
C SER A 103 2.03 2.20 -13.21
N TRP A 104 0.86 1.71 -13.65
CA TRP A 104 0.81 0.58 -14.58
C TRP A 104 1.18 0.96 -16.01
N SER A 105 0.70 2.11 -16.48
CA SER A 105 0.76 2.51 -17.90
C SER A 105 1.59 3.76 -18.15
N HIS A 106 2.09 4.43 -17.11
CA HIS A 106 2.88 5.64 -17.24
C HIS A 106 4.26 5.48 -16.60
N GLY A 107 5.31 5.75 -17.38
CA GLY A 107 6.67 5.88 -16.89
C GLY A 107 6.85 7.06 -15.93
N ALA A 108 7.99 7.10 -15.24
CA ALA A 108 8.32 8.15 -14.27
C ALA A 108 8.50 9.55 -14.89
N ASN A 109 8.58 9.66 -16.22
CA ASN A 109 8.54 10.93 -16.95
C ASN A 109 7.13 11.56 -16.98
N LYS A 110 6.08 10.74 -16.85
CA LYS A 110 4.67 11.15 -16.87
C LYS A 110 4.07 11.17 -15.47
N ILE A 111 4.27 10.11 -14.68
CA ILE A 111 3.80 10.02 -13.29
C ILE A 111 4.98 9.72 -12.38
N LYS A 112 5.33 10.68 -11.54
CA LYS A 112 6.40 10.53 -10.54
C LYS A 112 5.81 10.56 -9.14
N TYR A 113 5.84 9.42 -8.47
CA TYR A 113 5.43 9.34 -7.08
C TYR A 113 6.47 9.99 -6.16
N ALA A 114 6.00 10.60 -5.07
CA ALA A 114 6.84 11.21 -4.03
C ALA A 114 7.76 12.35 -4.47
N GLU A 115 7.47 13.02 -5.59
CA GLU A 115 8.20 14.24 -5.96
C GLU A 115 7.84 15.38 -5.01
N ASN A 116 8.81 15.83 -4.21
CA ASN A 116 8.66 16.92 -3.23
C ASN A 116 7.59 16.71 -2.15
N ARG A 117 7.11 15.48 -1.94
CA ARG A 117 6.19 15.15 -0.83
C ARG A 117 6.74 14.02 0.04
N ILE A 118 6.56 14.16 1.34
CA ILE A 118 6.94 13.14 2.31
C ILE A 118 5.89 12.04 2.28
N LEU A 119 6.31 10.80 2.00
CA LEU A 119 5.47 9.63 2.19
C LEU A 119 5.49 9.24 3.67
N ILE A 120 4.31 9.01 4.23
CA ILE A 120 4.15 8.69 5.66
C ILE A 120 3.41 7.36 5.77
N ILE A 121 3.96 6.46 6.58
CA ILE A 121 3.26 5.25 7.02
C ILE A 121 2.74 5.54 8.42
N ASP A 122 1.43 5.72 8.55
CA ASP A 122 0.80 5.86 9.85
C ASP A 122 0.36 4.49 10.38
N ILE A 123 0.80 4.17 11.59
CA ILE A 123 0.46 2.95 12.33
C ILE A 123 -0.35 3.23 13.60
N SER A 124 -0.81 4.48 13.80
CA SER A 124 -1.59 4.91 14.96
C SER A 124 -2.86 4.06 15.16
N GLU A 125 -3.51 3.67 14.07
CA GLU A 125 -4.71 2.83 14.06
C GLU A 125 -4.42 1.33 13.83
N TYR A 126 -3.15 0.89 13.94
CA TYR A 126 -2.81 -0.51 13.72
C TYR A 126 -3.35 -1.41 14.84
N SER A 127 -4.19 -2.38 14.46
CA SER A 127 -4.64 -3.43 15.36
C SER A 127 -3.69 -4.64 15.31
N GLU A 128 -3.16 -5.04 16.46
CA GLU A 128 -2.15 -6.09 16.51
C GLU A 128 -2.70 -7.46 16.08
N HIS A 129 -1.99 -8.16 15.20
CA HIS A 129 -2.37 -9.49 14.75
C HIS A 129 -2.11 -10.56 15.84
N PRO A 130 -3.00 -11.57 15.99
CA PRO A 130 -2.87 -12.60 17.03
C PRO A 130 -1.65 -13.52 16.83
N LEU A 131 -1.23 -13.76 15.60
CA LEU A 131 -0.09 -14.64 15.27
C LEU A 131 1.21 -13.90 14.91
N TRP A 132 1.14 -12.62 14.61
CA TRP A 132 2.25 -11.86 14.02
C TRP A 132 2.41 -10.53 14.74
N LYS A 133 3.63 -10.23 15.15
CA LYS A 133 4.02 -8.93 15.69
C LYS A 133 4.64 -8.10 14.57
N LEU A 134 4.03 -6.99 14.20
CA LEU A 134 4.66 -5.96 13.39
C LEU A 134 5.66 -5.21 14.28
N TYR A 135 6.95 -5.30 13.98
CA TYR A 135 7.99 -4.72 14.84
C TYR A 135 8.79 -3.60 14.17
N LYS A 136 8.70 -3.46 12.85
CA LYS A 136 9.29 -2.37 12.08
C LYS A 136 8.48 -2.16 10.79
N THR A 137 8.34 -0.91 10.38
CA THR A 137 7.91 -0.50 9.05
C THR A 137 9.04 0.28 8.41
N ASP A 138 9.13 0.23 7.08
CA ASP A 138 10.10 1.02 6.32
C ASP A 138 9.47 1.44 4.98
N LEU A 139 10.02 2.50 4.40
CA LEU A 139 9.56 3.01 3.11
C LEU A 139 10.75 3.35 2.23
N ASP A 140 10.80 2.70 1.07
CA ASP A 140 11.80 2.95 0.05
C ASP A 140 11.12 3.44 -1.24
N VAL A 141 11.72 4.43 -1.91
CA VAL A 141 11.34 4.83 -3.26
C VAL A 141 12.43 4.36 -4.20
N LEU A 142 12.12 3.36 -5.01
CA LEU A 142 13.04 2.72 -5.94
C LEU A 142 12.78 3.24 -7.36
N GLN A 143 13.85 3.41 -8.13
CA GLN A 143 13.79 3.59 -9.57
C GLN A 143 14.11 2.24 -10.19
N ALA A 144 13.15 1.66 -10.90
CA ALA A 144 13.38 0.44 -11.66
C ALA A 144 13.45 0.78 -13.14
N GLU A 145 14.52 0.37 -13.80
CA GLU A 145 14.61 0.38 -15.26
C GLU A 145 13.66 -0.68 -15.80
N ASP A 146 12.77 -0.28 -16.71
CA ASP A 146 11.97 -1.24 -17.46
C ASP A 146 12.82 -1.97 -18.50
N THR A 147 12.44 -3.22 -18.75
CA THR A 147 12.89 -4.03 -19.89
C THR A 147 11.85 -4.01 -21.02
N ILE A 148 11.04 -2.94 -21.10
CA ILE A 148 10.04 -2.80 -22.16
C ILE A 148 10.74 -2.23 -23.42
N PRO A 149 10.63 -2.87 -24.61
CA PRO A 149 11.50 -2.54 -25.75
C PRO A 149 11.18 -1.22 -26.47
N PHE A 150 10.29 -0.36 -25.95
CA PHE A 150 9.68 0.72 -26.73
C PHE A 150 9.53 2.08 -26.04
N GLU A 151 9.95 2.25 -24.79
CA GLU A 151 10.05 3.58 -24.16
C GLU A 151 11.16 3.50 -23.10
N ASP A 152 12.22 4.30 -23.25
CA ASP A 152 13.28 4.43 -22.24
C ASP A 152 12.71 5.16 -21.02
N THR A 153 11.93 4.44 -20.20
CA THR A 153 11.33 4.99 -18.99
C THR A 153 11.59 4.08 -17.81
N TYR A 154 12.20 4.65 -16.77
CA TYR A 154 12.20 4.05 -15.45
C TYR A 154 10.81 4.23 -14.82
N ASN A 155 10.38 3.27 -14.02
CA ASN A 155 9.19 3.39 -13.20
C ASN A 155 9.59 3.80 -11.78
N THR A 156 8.77 4.65 -11.17
CA THR A 156 8.90 4.95 -9.74
C THR A 156 8.14 3.87 -8.97
N ILE A 157 8.84 3.14 -8.11
CA ILE A 157 8.26 2.10 -7.25
C ILE A 157 8.31 2.59 -5.81
N ILE A 158 7.15 2.74 -5.17
CA ILE A 158 7.07 2.91 -3.73
C ILE A 158 7.01 1.52 -3.10
N SER A 159 8.03 1.16 -2.33
CA SER A 159 8.13 -0.11 -1.60
C SER A 159 7.86 0.12 -0.12
N ILE A 160 6.67 -0.25 0.34
CA ILE A 160 6.30 -0.26 1.76
C ILE A 160 6.75 -1.60 2.35
N GLN A 161 7.71 -1.58 3.27
CA GLN A 161 8.23 -2.78 3.90
C GLN A 161 7.63 -3.00 5.30
N LEU A 162 7.10 -4.19 5.52
CA LEU A 162 6.54 -4.64 6.80
C LEU A 162 7.40 -5.76 7.36
N TYR A 163 7.97 -5.54 8.54
CA TYR A 163 8.79 -6.50 9.24
C TYR A 163 7.96 -7.19 10.33
N LEU A 164 7.68 -8.47 10.11
CA LEU A 164 6.79 -9.29 10.92
C LEU A 164 7.57 -10.36 11.67
N GLN A 165 7.25 -10.56 12.94
CA GLN A 165 7.79 -11.65 13.76
C GLN A 165 6.66 -12.56 14.22
N ARG A 166 6.82 -13.88 14.04
CA ARG A 166 5.80 -14.84 14.49
C ARG A 166 5.75 -14.91 16.01
N LYS A 167 4.54 -14.99 16.57
CA LYS A 167 4.30 -15.31 17.98
C LYS A 167 4.34 -16.84 18.15
N PRO A 168 5.37 -17.42 18.80
CA PRO A 168 5.61 -18.87 18.74
C PRO A 168 4.72 -19.70 19.68
N LEU A 169 4.10 -19.07 20.69
CA LEU A 169 3.44 -19.76 21.81
C LEU A 169 2.46 -20.85 21.37
N PHE A 170 1.53 -20.51 20.46
CA PHE A 170 0.55 -21.45 19.94
C PHE A 170 1.19 -22.69 19.30
N PHE A 171 2.27 -22.50 18.54
CA PHE A 171 2.97 -23.57 17.85
C PHE A 171 3.86 -24.40 18.79
N MET A 172 4.40 -23.79 19.83
CA MET A 172 5.18 -24.50 20.84
C MET A 172 4.31 -25.47 21.65
N PHE A 173 3.13 -25.04 22.13
CA PHE A 173 2.27 -25.90 22.94
C PHE A 173 1.63 -27.03 22.13
N ASN A 174 1.10 -26.72 20.94
CA ASN A 174 0.39 -27.73 20.14
C ASN A 174 1.31 -28.63 19.32
N GLY A 175 2.47 -28.12 18.88
CA GLY A 175 3.43 -28.88 18.09
C GLY A 175 4.51 -29.51 18.94
N ILE A 176 5.39 -28.68 19.49
CA ILE A 176 6.63 -29.14 20.15
C ILE A 176 6.32 -29.93 21.43
N PHE A 177 5.47 -29.39 22.31
CA PHE A 177 5.15 -30.04 23.58
C PHE A 177 4.44 -31.39 23.39
N ALA A 178 3.49 -31.48 22.46
CA ALA A 178 2.83 -32.74 22.13
C ALA A 178 3.83 -33.80 21.65
N CYS A 179 4.77 -33.43 20.77
CA CYS A 179 5.82 -34.33 20.32
C CYS A 179 6.77 -34.75 21.46
N LEU A 180 7.13 -33.83 22.37
CA LEU A 180 7.96 -34.17 23.53
C LEU A 180 7.27 -35.17 24.46
N ILE A 181 5.98 -34.99 24.75
CA ILE A 181 5.20 -35.91 25.57
C ILE A 181 5.14 -37.30 24.92
N LEU A 182 4.88 -37.37 23.61
CA LEU A 182 4.86 -38.64 22.88
C LEU A 182 6.21 -39.36 22.96
N ASN A 183 7.32 -38.65 22.76
CA ASN A 183 8.66 -39.24 22.85
C ASN A 183 8.95 -39.75 24.27
N CYS A 184 8.52 -39.04 25.31
CA CYS A 184 8.67 -39.50 26.70
C CYS A 184 7.83 -40.73 27.03
N VAL A 185 6.68 -40.94 26.37
CA VAL A 185 5.84 -42.13 26.57
C VAL A 185 6.40 -43.34 25.81
N THR A 186 7.13 -43.11 24.70
CA THR A 186 7.74 -44.18 23.91
C THR A 186 9.10 -44.66 24.44
N LEU A 187 9.71 -43.93 25.38
CA LEU A 187 10.95 -44.28 26.08
C LEU A 187 10.63 -45.03 27.38
#